data_AF-A0A7K9T9A7-F1
#
_entry.id   AF-A0A7K9T9A7-F1
#
_cell.length_a   1.000
_cell.length_b   1.000
_cell.length_c   1.000
_cell.angle_alpha   90.00
_cell.angle_beta   90.00
_cell.angle_gamma   90.00
#
_symmetry.space_group_name_H-M   'P 1'
#
loop_
_entity.id
_entity.type
_entity.pdbx_description
1 polymer ?
#
loop_
_entity_poly.entity_id
_entity_poly.type
_entity_poly.pdbx_seq_one_letter_code
_entity_poly.pdbx_strand_id
1 'polypeptide(L)'
;SSELVHNEMHVGKKYKCPECGKSFMQRSALTIHQRIHTGKKPYQCSQCGKSFGTKSYLPIHQRTHRGEKPYKCNECGKSYSIMS
;
A
#
# COMPACT_ATOMS: atom_id res chain seq x y z
N SER A 1 -7.03 36.22 11.98
CA SER A 1 -5.72 35.62 12.32
C SER A 1 -5.82 34.26 13.03
N SER A 2 -6.87 33.96 13.80
CA SER A 2 -7.06 32.62 14.40
C SER A 2 -7.71 31.58 13.47
N GLU A 3 -8.55 32.01 12.51
CA GLU A 3 -9.23 31.09 11.57
C GLU A 3 -8.29 30.46 10.54
N LEU A 4 -7.22 31.15 10.14
CA LEU A 4 -6.20 30.60 9.24
C LEU A 4 -5.42 29.47 9.93
N VAL A 5 -5.05 29.63 11.20
CA VAL A 5 -4.34 28.61 11.99
C VAL A 5 -5.27 27.44 12.34
N HIS A 6 -6.56 27.69 12.60
CA HIS A 6 -7.54 26.63 12.83
C HIS A 6 -7.78 25.78 11.56
N ASN A 7 -7.83 26.41 10.37
CA ASN A 7 -7.96 25.69 9.10
C ASN A 7 -6.70 24.89 8.72
N GLU A 8 -5.50 25.40 9.03
CA GLU A 8 -4.24 24.64 8.85
C GLU A 8 -4.19 23.36 9.71
N MET A 9 -4.96 23.33 10.81
CA MET A 9 -5.07 22.16 11.70
C MET A 9 -6.10 21.13 11.19
N HIS A 10 -7.15 21.56 10.48
CA HIS A 10 -8.09 20.67 9.78
C HIS A 10 -7.49 20.11 8.48
N VAL A 11 -6.66 20.91 7.81
CA VAL A 11 -5.91 20.50 6.62
C VAL A 11 -4.56 19.95 7.07
N GLY A 12 -4.58 18.83 7.79
CA GLY A 12 -3.35 18.16 8.26
C GLY A 12 -2.29 18.13 7.17
N LYS A 13 -1.06 18.56 7.50
CA LYS A 13 0.05 18.80 6.57
C LYS A 13 0.16 17.68 5.52
N LYS A 14 -0.18 18.01 4.27
CA LYS A 14 -0.18 17.06 3.15
C LYS A 14 1.20 16.98 2.50
N TYR A 15 1.70 15.76 2.30
CA TYR A 15 2.94 15.48 1.59
C TYR A 15 2.65 15.29 0.10
N LYS A 16 3.11 16.21 -0.73
CA LYS A 16 2.85 16.20 -2.19
C LYS A 16 3.94 15.45 -2.94
N CYS A 17 3.55 14.60 -3.88
CA CYS A 17 4.46 13.96 -4.82
C CYS A 17 4.92 14.98 -5.87
N PRO A 18 6.23 15.18 -6.08
CA PRO A 18 6.73 16.13 -7.06
C PRO A 18 6.48 15.68 -8.51
N GLU A 19 6.40 14.37 -8.76
CA GLU A 19 6.29 13.81 -10.12
C GLU A 19 4.85 13.84 -10.65
N CYS A 20 3.84 13.70 -9.79
CA CYS A 20 2.44 13.61 -10.22
C CYS A 20 1.46 14.50 -9.42
N GLY A 21 1.96 15.28 -8.46
CA GLY A 21 1.17 16.21 -7.67
C GLY A 21 0.22 15.58 -6.64
N LYS A 22 0.14 14.24 -6.53
CA LYS A 22 -0.71 13.55 -5.56
C LYS A 22 -0.31 13.87 -4.12
N SER A 23 -1.28 14.08 -3.25
CA SER A 23 -1.08 14.45 -1.84
C SER A 23 -1.37 13.28 -0.91
N PHE A 24 -0.54 13.10 0.12
CA PHE A 24 -0.65 12.05 1.12
C PHE A 24 -0.67 12.63 2.53
N MET A 25 -1.42 12.02 3.45
CA MET A 25 -1.47 12.46 4.85
C MET A 25 -0.20 12.09 5.65
N GLN A 26 0.55 11.09 5.18
CA GLN A 26 1.75 10.58 5.85
C GLN A 26 2.95 10.61 4.91
N ARG A 27 4.12 10.98 5.43
CA ARG A 27 5.39 10.96 4.68
C ARG A 27 5.75 9.56 4.21
N SER A 28 5.51 8.54 5.04
CA SER A 28 5.69 7.13 4.70
C SER A 28 4.88 6.71 3.47
N ALA A 29 3.62 7.17 3.38
CA ALA A 29 2.75 6.92 2.23
C ALA A 29 3.28 7.59 0.95
N LEU A 30 3.79 8.83 1.05
CA LEU A 30 4.47 9.47 -0.08
C LEU A 30 5.72 8.69 -0.51
N THR A 31 6.58 8.27 0.42
CA THR A 31 7.79 7.50 0.11
C THR A 31 7.47 6.17 -0.57
N ILE A 32 6.44 5.47 -0.10
CA ILE A 32 5.94 4.25 -0.73
C ILE A 32 5.41 4.56 -2.12
N HIS A 33 4.63 5.64 -2.27
CA HIS A 33 4.09 6.05 -3.56
C HIS A 33 5.19 6.33 -4.58
N GLN A 34 6.28 7.02 -4.22
CA GLN A 34 7.40 7.29 -5.14
C GLN A 34 8.06 6.03 -5.72
N ARG A 35 7.84 4.85 -5.12
CA ARG A 35 8.29 3.58 -5.68
C ARG A 35 7.60 3.24 -7.01
N ILE A 36 6.42 3.79 -7.29
CA ILE A 36 5.73 3.56 -8.57
C ILE A 36 6.45 4.25 -9.73
N HIS A 37 7.03 5.42 -9.48
CA HIS A 37 7.73 6.20 -10.51
C HIS A 37 9.13 5.66 -10.73
N THR A 38 9.83 5.33 -9.64
CA THR A 38 11.19 4.77 -9.70
C THR A 38 11.25 3.28 -10.07
N GLY A 39 10.11 2.59 -10.09
CA GLY A 39 10.04 1.13 -10.27
C GLY A 39 10.68 0.31 -9.13
N LYS A 40 11.11 0.93 -8.03
CA LYS A 40 11.78 0.25 -6.92
C LYS A 40 10.84 -0.75 -6.23
N LYS A 41 11.21 -2.04 -6.26
CA LYS A 41 10.47 -3.12 -5.61
C LYS A 41 11.40 -3.90 -4.66
N PRO A 42 11.67 -3.37 -3.45
CA PRO A 42 12.68 -3.94 -2.57
C PRO A 42 12.26 -5.27 -1.92
N TYR A 43 10.99 -5.67 -2.00
CA TYR A 43 10.48 -6.87 -1.35
C TYR A 43 10.31 -7.99 -2.36
N GLN A 44 11.32 -8.83 -2.53
CA GLN A 44 11.31 -9.94 -3.49
C GLN A 44 10.86 -11.26 -2.85
N CYS A 45 10.03 -12.01 -3.56
CA CYS A 45 9.70 -13.39 -3.24
C CYS A 45 10.86 -14.31 -3.62
N SER A 46 11.42 -15.02 -2.65
CA SER A 46 12.50 -15.99 -2.89
C SER A 46 12.06 -17.22 -3.69
N GLN A 47 10.77 -17.57 -3.68
CA GLN A 47 10.25 -18.76 -4.36
C GLN A 47 10.05 -18.54 -5.88
N CYS A 48 9.62 -17.35 -6.30
CA CYS A 48 9.25 -17.08 -7.70
C CYS A 48 9.88 -15.82 -8.30
N GLY A 49 10.71 -15.08 -7.55
CA GLY A 49 11.37 -13.86 -8.00
C GLY A 49 10.46 -12.63 -8.14
N LYS A 50 9.14 -12.74 -7.92
CA LYS A 50 8.23 -11.58 -7.96
C LYS A 50 8.58 -10.57 -6.86
N SER A 51 8.69 -9.29 -7.25
CA SER A 51 9.01 -8.21 -6.32
C SER A 51 7.85 -7.24 -6.10
N PHE A 52 7.76 -6.70 -4.89
CA PHE A 52 6.71 -5.79 -4.43
C PHE A 52 7.29 -4.46 -3.95
N GLY A 53 6.52 -3.39 -4.15
CA GLY A 53 6.88 -2.05 -3.68
C GLY A 53 6.68 -1.88 -2.17
N THR A 54 5.96 -2.78 -1.50
CA THR A 54 5.49 -2.63 -0.12
C THR A 54 5.66 -3.93 0.67
N LYS A 55 6.08 -3.80 1.94
CA LYS A 55 6.41 -4.94 2.80
C LYS A 55 5.21 -5.86 3.06
N SER A 56 4.02 -5.27 3.21
CA SER A 56 2.78 -6.01 3.52
C SER A 56 2.36 -6.98 2.41
N TYR A 57 2.72 -6.72 1.15
CA TYR A 57 2.30 -7.53 0.01
C TYR A 57 3.09 -8.83 -0.12
N LEU A 58 4.35 -8.84 0.31
CA LEU A 58 5.19 -10.04 0.24
C LEU A 58 4.64 -11.23 1.04
N PRO A 59 4.31 -11.12 2.34
CA PRO A 59 3.75 -12.25 3.09
C PRO A 59 2.36 -12.66 2.58
N ILE A 60 1.55 -11.70 2.11
CA ILE A 60 0.25 -11.99 1.49
C ILE A 60 0.44 -12.80 0.20
N HIS A 61 1.43 -12.43 -0.62
CA HIS A 61 1.77 -13.18 -1.82
C HIS A 61 2.29 -14.58 -1.48
N GLN A 62 3.10 -14.74 -0.44
CA GLN A 62 3.61 -16.07 -0.05
C GLN A 62 2.50 -17.07 0.27
N ARG A 63 1.31 -16.59 0.68
CA ARG A 63 0.12 -17.45 0.89
C ARG A 63 -0.36 -18.11 -0.40
N THR A 64 -0.12 -17.52 -1.56
CA THR A 64 -0.52 -18.12 -2.85
C THR A 64 0.26 -19.39 -3.16
N HIS A 65 1.53 -19.46 -2.74
CA HIS A 65 2.35 -20.66 -2.90
C HIS A 65 1.89 -21.81 -2.01
N ARG A 66 1.27 -21.49 -0.87
CA ARG A 66 0.70 -22.49 0.06
C ARG A 66 -0.78 -22.81 -0.23
N GLY A 67 -1.39 -22.13 -1.20
CA GLY A 67 -2.82 -22.25 -1.48
C GLY A 67 -3.73 -21.76 -0.35
N GLU A 68 -3.22 -20.94 0.58
CA GLU A 68 -3.99 -20.43 1.71
C GLU A 68 -5.06 -19.42 1.24
N LYS A 69 -6.31 -19.62 1.66
CA LYS A 69 -7.46 -18.77 1.35
C LYS A 69 -8.17 -18.34 2.65
N PRO A 70 -7.63 -17.34 3.36
CA PRO A 70 -8.10 -16.98 4.70
C PRO A 70 -9.43 -16.21 4.71
N TYR A 71 -9.85 -15.69 3.56
CA TYR A 71 -11.11 -14.93 3.46
C TYR A 71 -12.21 -15.86 2.98
N LYS A 72 -13.24 -16.05 3.80
CA LYS A 72 -14.40 -16.89 3.49
C LYS A 72 -15.64 -16.04 3.33
N CYS A 73 -16.39 -16.24 2.25
CA CYS A 73 -17.73 -15.68 2.12
C CYS A 73 -18.71 -16.49 2.96
N ASN A 74 -19.45 -15.83 3.84
CA ASN A 74 -20.47 -16.49 4.66
C ASN A 74 -21.74 -16.82 3.87
N GLU A 75 -22.01 -16.11 2.78
CA GLU A 75 -23.21 -16.33 1.94
C GLU A 75 -23.03 -17.51 0.97
N CYS A 76 -21.90 -17.58 0.26
CA CYS A 76 -21.65 -18.65 -0.72
C CYS A 76 -20.65 -19.72 -0.25
N GLY A 77 -20.06 -19.57 0.94
CA GLY A 77 -19.11 -20.53 1.52
C GLY A 77 -17.72 -20.59 0.87
N LYS A 78 -17.50 -19.87 -0.25
CA LYS A 78 -16.24 -19.89 -1.00
C LYS A 78 -15.13 -19.15 -0.25
N SER A 79 -13.93 -19.72 -0.28
CA SER A 79 -12.71 -19.08 0.23
C SER A 79 -11.88 -18.46 -0.89
N TYR A 80 -11.24 -17.33 -0.61
CA TYR A 80 -10.40 -16.57 -1.55
C TYR A 80 -9.14 -16.00 -0.87
N SER A 81 -8.18 -15.64 -1.70
CA SER A 81 -6.97 -14.91 -1.32
C SER A 81 -6.93 -13.60 -2.09
N ILE A 82 -6.49 -12.52 -1.46
CA ILE A 82 -6.45 -11.17 -2.07
C ILE A 82 -5.31 -10.99 -3.08
N MET A 83 -4.52 -12.04 -3.34
CA MET A 83 -3.40 -12.03 -4.29
C MET A 83 -3.52 -13.14 -5.35
N SER A 84 -4.70 -13.78 -5.42
CA SER A 84 -4.99 -14.85 -6.39
C SER A 84 -4.91 -14.36 -7.82
#